data_AF-A0A6G2BDM4-F1
#
_entry.id   AF-A0A6G2BDM4-F1
#
_cell.length_a   1.000
_cell.length_b   1.000
_cell.length_c   1.000
_cell.angle_alpha   90.00
_cell.angle_beta   90.00
_cell.angle_gamma   90.00
#
_symmetry.space_group_name_H-M   'P 1'
#
loop_
_entity.id
_entity.type
_entity.pdbx_description
1 polymer ?
#
loop_
_entity_poly.entity_id
_entity_poly.type
_entity_poly.pdbx_seq_one_letter_code
_entity_poly.pdbx_strand_id
1 'polypeptide(L)'
;MTLARRTGCRAFDFERADERAAMGHLLGLIVGRDREIAPSNPPVMLSALVNYLGANDAGPGFYQLAKELQLLPMSASADEKFDFWIKQVKRLYKRHGASPTVG
;
A
#
# COMPACT_ATOMS: atom_id res chain seq x y z
N MET A 1 20.57 -0.41 3.17
CA MET A 1 20.53 -0.43 4.65
C MET A 1 19.08 -0.55 5.10
N THR A 2 18.74 -1.50 5.98
CA THR A 2 17.33 -1.77 6.36
C THR A 2 16.84 -0.84 7.47
N LEU A 3 15.54 -0.55 7.51
CA LEU A 3 14.91 0.34 8.52
C LEU A 3 15.17 -0.15 9.94
N ALA A 4 15.00 -1.46 10.18
CA ALA A 4 15.27 -2.11 11.47
C ALA A 4 16.68 -1.82 12.01
N ARG A 5 17.69 -1.88 11.14
CA ARG A 5 19.09 -1.59 11.53
C ARG A 5 19.31 -0.12 11.88
N ARG A 6 18.56 0.81 11.28
CA ARG A 6 18.66 2.26 11.53
C ARG A 6 17.93 2.69 12.81
N THR A 7 16.83 2.02 13.15
CA THR A 7 16.00 2.40 14.30
C THR A 7 16.25 1.54 15.53
N GLY A 8 16.96 0.42 15.39
CA GLY A 8 17.10 -0.58 16.46
C GLY A 8 15.82 -1.39 16.71
N CYS A 9 14.75 -1.14 15.95
CA CYS A 9 13.50 -1.88 16.08
C CYS A 9 13.68 -3.30 15.52
N ARG A 10 13.02 -4.27 16.15
CA ARG A 10 12.95 -5.64 15.65
C ARG A 10 12.32 -5.66 14.24
N ALA A 11 12.93 -6.39 13.32
CA ALA A 11 12.35 -6.63 12.01
C ALA A 11 11.11 -7.54 12.13
N PHE A 12 10.16 -7.38 11.20
CA PHE A 12 9.06 -8.32 11.05
C PHE A 12 9.59 -9.67 10.54
N ASP A 13 9.12 -10.74 11.16
CA ASP A 13 9.28 -12.13 10.75
C ASP A 13 8.07 -12.54 9.92
N PHE A 14 8.26 -12.55 8.59
CA PHE A 14 7.18 -12.83 7.66
C PHE A 14 6.81 -14.31 7.56
N GLU A 15 7.53 -15.23 8.21
CA GLU A 15 7.09 -16.63 8.35
C GLU A 15 5.89 -16.74 9.29
N ARG A 16 5.77 -15.81 10.24
CA ARG A 16 4.68 -15.78 11.21
C ARG A 16 3.44 -15.04 10.70
N ALA A 17 2.28 -15.68 10.82
CA ALA A 17 1.01 -15.14 10.33
C ALA A 17 0.56 -13.87 11.09
N ASP A 18 0.80 -13.80 12.40
CA ASP A 18 0.49 -12.63 13.23
C ASP A 18 1.35 -11.41 12.84
N GLU A 19 2.61 -11.63 12.51
CA GLU A 19 3.50 -10.55 12.06
C GLU A 19 3.17 -10.06 10.65
N ARG A 20 2.74 -10.95 9.74
CA ARG A 20 2.16 -10.55 8.45
C ARG A 20 0.90 -9.70 8.64
N ALA A 21 0.04 -10.07 9.57
CA ALA A 21 -1.16 -9.30 9.91
C ALA A 21 -0.80 -7.93 10.51
N ALA A 22 0.20 -7.88 11.40
CA ALA A 22 0.69 -6.62 11.98
C ALA A 22 1.26 -5.66 10.92
N MET A 23 2.00 -6.18 9.92
CA MET A 23 2.45 -5.38 8.78
C MET A 23 1.26 -4.85 7.97
N GLY A 24 0.26 -5.70 7.69
CA GLY A 24 -0.97 -5.28 7.00
C GLY A 24 -1.70 -4.16 7.74
N HIS A 25 -1.82 -4.27 9.07
CA HIS A 25 -2.41 -3.25 9.92
C HIS A 25 -1.63 -1.93 9.87
N LEU A 26 -0.31 -1.98 10.00
CA LEU A 26 0.56 -0.81 9.90
C LEU A 26 0.40 -0.09 8.55
N LEU A 27 0.35 -0.84 7.45
CA LEU A 27 0.09 -0.28 6.12
C LEU A 27 -1.29 0.39 6.03
N GLY A 28 -2.31 -0.20 6.66
CA GLY A 28 -3.63 0.42 6.78
C GLY A 28 -3.61 1.76 7.51
N LEU A 29 -2.90 1.84 8.64
CA LEU A 29 -2.72 3.08 9.39
C LEU A 29 -2.00 4.16 8.55
N ILE A 30 -0.95 3.78 7.81
CA ILE A 30 -0.24 4.69 6.92
C ILE A 30 -1.17 5.23 5.83
N VAL A 31 -1.98 4.37 5.20
CA VAL A 31 -2.95 4.79 4.18
C VAL A 31 -3.99 5.75 4.77
N GLY A 32 -4.53 5.44 5.94
CA GLY A 32 -5.46 6.32 6.64
C GLY A 32 -4.84 7.70 6.88
N ARG A 33 -3.63 7.73 7.43
CA ARG A 33 -2.93 8.97 7.74
C ARG A 33 -2.53 9.78 6.51
N ASP A 34 -2.09 9.14 5.43
CA ASP A 34 -1.74 9.84 4.18
C ASP A 34 -2.97 10.51 3.55
N ARG A 35 -4.13 9.84 3.58
CA ARG A 35 -5.38 10.42 3.06
C ARG A 35 -5.85 11.64 3.83
N GLU A 36 -5.53 11.72 5.13
CA GLU A 36 -5.80 12.90 5.96
C GLU A 36 -4.85 14.05 5.63
N ILE A 37 -3.55 13.77 5.49
CA ILE A 37 -2.51 14.79 5.30
C ILE A 37 -2.50 15.32 3.86
N ALA A 38 -2.81 14.47 2.88
CA ALA A 38 -2.72 14.78 1.47
C ALA A 38 -3.86 14.10 0.70
N PRO A 39 -5.09 14.63 0.85
CA PRO A 39 -6.27 14.08 0.19
C PRO A 39 -6.10 14.13 -1.34
N SER A 40 -6.64 13.11 -2.00
CA SER A 40 -6.61 12.98 -3.45
C SER A 40 -7.96 12.51 -3.98
N ASN A 41 -8.33 13.02 -5.14
CA ASN A 41 -9.51 12.55 -5.86
C ASN A 41 -9.09 12.14 -7.29
N PRO A 42 -9.17 10.85 -7.65
CA PRO A 42 -9.60 9.72 -6.82
C PRO A 42 -8.58 9.32 -5.73
N PRO A 43 -9.02 8.69 -4.61
CA PRO A 43 -8.14 8.32 -3.51
C PRO A 43 -7.00 7.40 -3.93
N VAL A 44 -5.81 7.65 -3.37
CA VAL A 44 -4.63 6.79 -3.52
C VAL A 44 -4.26 6.09 -2.23
N MET A 45 -3.67 4.90 -2.35
CA MET A 45 -3.23 4.09 -1.22
C MET A 45 -1.74 3.80 -1.33
N LEU A 46 -0.89 4.45 -0.53
CA LEU A 46 0.57 4.26 -0.56
C LEU A 46 1.01 2.79 -0.45
N SER A 47 0.23 1.97 0.24
CA SER A 47 0.45 0.52 0.33
C SER A 47 0.46 -0.20 -1.02
N ALA A 48 -0.05 0.41 -2.10
CA ALA A 48 0.02 -0.15 -3.46
C ALA A 48 1.44 -0.28 -3.99
N LEU A 49 2.41 0.47 -3.44
CA LEU A 49 3.83 0.36 -3.82
C LEU A 49 4.57 -0.77 -3.10
N VAL A 50 3.91 -1.45 -2.16
CA VAL A 50 4.48 -2.57 -1.40
C VAL A 50 4.11 -3.87 -2.09
N ASN A 51 5.10 -4.50 -2.71
CA ASN A 51 4.91 -5.81 -3.33
C ASN A 51 4.87 -6.91 -2.27
N TYR A 52 4.02 -7.90 -2.49
CA TYR A 52 3.98 -9.08 -1.64
C TYR A 52 5.22 -9.95 -1.88
N LEU A 53 5.84 -10.45 -0.81
CA LEU A 53 7.03 -11.30 -0.91
C LEU A 53 6.72 -12.54 -1.77
N GLY A 54 7.51 -12.75 -2.83
CA GLY A 54 7.33 -13.87 -3.75
C GLY A 54 6.29 -13.67 -4.84
N ALA A 55 5.69 -12.47 -4.97
CA ALA A 55 4.76 -12.14 -6.05
C ALA A 55 5.08 -10.79 -6.70
N ASN A 56 4.73 -10.67 -7.99
CA ASN A 56 4.78 -9.41 -8.74
C ASN A 56 3.43 -8.65 -8.65
N ASP A 57 2.78 -8.70 -7.49
CA ASP A 57 1.45 -8.12 -7.26
C ASP A 57 1.34 -7.55 -5.84
N ALA A 58 0.33 -6.72 -5.63
CA ALA A 58 -0.07 -6.30 -4.29
C ALA A 58 -0.58 -7.50 -3.47
N GLY A 59 -0.27 -7.50 -2.17
CA GLY A 59 -0.71 -8.56 -1.28
C GLY A 59 -2.23 -8.54 -1.01
N PRO A 60 -2.80 -9.66 -0.52
CA PRO A 60 -4.24 -9.75 -0.21
C PRO A 60 -4.73 -8.67 0.77
N GLY A 61 -3.86 -8.23 1.70
CA GLY A 61 -4.18 -7.15 2.64
C GLY A 61 -4.44 -5.80 1.96
N PHE A 62 -3.78 -5.51 0.83
CA PHE A 62 -4.04 -4.29 0.06
C PHE A 62 -5.45 -4.29 -0.53
N TYR A 63 -5.84 -5.40 -1.17
CA TYR A 63 -7.17 -5.53 -1.77
C TYR A 63 -8.28 -5.55 -0.72
N GLN A 64 -8.03 -6.20 0.42
CA GLN A 64 -8.98 -6.22 1.53
C GLN A 64 -9.21 -4.80 2.08
N LEU A 65 -8.14 -4.04 2.31
CA LEU A 65 -8.24 -2.65 2.73
C LEU A 65 -8.95 -1.78 1.67
N ALA A 66 -8.66 -1.97 0.37
CA ALA A 66 -9.34 -1.24 -0.70
C ALA A 66 -10.86 -1.49 -0.70
N LYS A 67 -11.28 -2.71 -0.38
CA LYS A 67 -12.70 -3.08 -0.23
C LYS A 67 -13.35 -2.43 0.98
N GLU A 68 -12.69 -2.48 2.14
CA GLU A 68 -13.16 -1.82 3.38
C GLU A 68 -13.32 -0.31 3.20
N LEU A 69 -12.42 0.30 2.43
CA LEU A 69 -12.48 1.71 2.05
C LEU A 69 -13.46 2.01 0.90
N GLN A 70 -14.17 1.00 0.39
CA GLN A 70 -15.12 1.08 -0.73
C GLN A 70 -14.50 1.61 -2.04
N LEU A 71 -13.18 1.46 -2.20
CA LEU A 71 -12.45 1.83 -3.41
C LEU A 71 -12.44 0.70 -4.45
N LEU A 72 -12.72 -0.52 -4.01
CA LEU A 72 -12.83 -1.72 -4.83
C LEU A 72 -14.10 -2.50 -4.44
N PRO A 73 -14.90 -3.01 -5.40
CA PRO A 73 -16.06 -3.83 -5.08
C PRO A 73 -15.71 -5.09 -4.27
N MET A 74 -16.59 -5.50 -3.36
CA MET A 74 -16.43 -6.74 -2.59
C MET A 74 -16.34 -7.98 -3.50
N SER A 75 -17.05 -7.95 -4.62
CA SER A 75 -17.11 -8.99 -5.65
C SER A 75 -16.03 -8.86 -6.74
N ALA A 76 -15.06 -7.95 -6.61
CA ALA A 76 -14.06 -7.71 -7.65
C ALA A 76 -13.30 -8.99 -8.05
N SER A 77 -13.30 -9.25 -9.35
CA SER A 77 -12.55 -10.30 -10.04
C SER A 77 -11.04 -10.08 -9.94
N ALA A 78 -10.26 -11.07 -10.40
CA ALA A 78 -8.80 -10.96 -10.46
C ALA A 78 -8.35 -9.81 -11.38
N ASP A 79 -8.98 -9.68 -12.55
CA ASP A 79 -8.65 -8.63 -13.52
C ASP A 79 -8.99 -7.25 -12.97
N GLU A 80 -10.15 -7.08 -12.32
CA GLU A 80 -10.52 -5.81 -11.69
C GLU A 80 -9.57 -5.41 -10.56
N LYS A 81 -9.09 -6.38 -9.77
CA LYS A 81 -8.06 -6.16 -8.74
C LYS A 81 -6.75 -5.70 -9.38
N PHE A 82 -6.30 -6.38 -10.43
CA PHE A 82 -5.07 -6.04 -11.12
C PHE A 82 -5.14 -4.64 -11.74
N ASP A 83 -6.21 -4.34 -12.47
CA ASP A 83 -6.46 -3.02 -13.05
C ASP A 83 -6.51 -1.92 -12.00
N PHE A 84 -7.17 -2.18 -10.86
CA PHE A 84 -7.20 -1.27 -9.73
C PHE A 84 -5.79 -1.00 -9.20
N TRP A 85 -5.00 -2.05 -8.97
CA TRP A 85 -3.63 -1.91 -8.48
C TRP A 85 -2.75 -1.11 -9.44
N ILE A 86 -2.78 -1.41 -10.75
CA ILE A 86 -2.02 -0.66 -11.76
C ILE A 86 -2.43 0.83 -11.78
N LYS A 87 -3.72 1.15 -11.65
CA LYS A 87 -4.20 2.54 -11.57
C LYS A 87 -3.67 3.24 -10.31
N GLN A 88 -3.63 2.56 -9.17
CA GLN A 88 -3.08 3.08 -7.92
C GLN A 88 -1.59 3.40 -8.06
N VAL A 89 -0.80 2.46 -8.58
CA VAL A 89 0.64 2.63 -8.82
C VAL A 89 0.92 3.81 -9.74
N LYS A 90 0.22 3.89 -10.90
CA LYS A 90 0.38 5.01 -11.84
C LYS A 90 0.09 6.37 -11.21
N ARG A 91 -0.95 6.46 -10.37
CA ARG A 91 -1.31 7.71 -9.66
C ARG A 91 -0.27 8.09 -8.62
N LEU A 92 0.27 7.11 -7.89
CA LEU A 92 1.34 7.35 -6.93
C LEU A 92 2.63 7.81 -7.62
N TYR A 93 3.00 7.21 -8.74
CA TYR A 93 4.11 7.70 -9.55
C TYR A 93 3.85 9.11 -10.09
N LYS A 94 2.63 9.46 -10.50
CA LYS A 94 2.31 10.84 -10.89
C LYS A 94 2.43 11.81 -9.71
N ARG A 95 1.98 11.41 -8.52
CA ARG A 95 2.01 12.23 -7.29
C ARG A 95 3.42 12.48 -6.78
N HIS A 96 4.31 11.48 -6.87
CA HIS A 96 5.67 11.56 -6.32
C HIS A 96 6.78 11.71 -7.36
N GLY A 97 6.51 11.39 -8.63
CA GLY A 97 7.42 11.58 -9.76
C GLY A 97 7.39 13.00 -10.35
N ALA A 98 6.43 13.83 -9.95
CA ALA A 98 6.58 15.28 -10.01
C ALA A 98 7.54 15.68 -8.88
N SER A 99 8.85 15.64 -9.14
CA SER A 99 9.82 16.28 -8.24
C SER A 99 9.36 17.71 -7.97
N PRO A 100 9.50 18.22 -6.72
CA PRO A 100 9.55 19.65 -6.55
C PRO A 100 10.75 20.13 -7.36
N THR A 101 10.53 21.02 -8.31
CA THR A 101 11.60 21.87 -8.82
C THR A 101 12.20 22.55 -7.60
N VAL A 102 13.37 22.08 -7.17
CA VAL A 102 14.20 22.81 -6.22
C VAL A 102 14.64 24.06 -6.97
N GLY A 103 13.99 25.17 -6.66
CA GLY A 103 14.34 26.53 -7.08
C GLY A 103 14.68 27.35 -5.85
#